data_AF-K2CFF1-F1
#
_entry.id   AF-K2CFF1-F1
#
_cell.length_a   1.000
_cell.length_b   1.000
_cell.length_c   1.000
_cell.angle_alpha   90.00
_cell.angle_beta   90.00
_cell.angle_gamma   90.00
#
_symmetry.space_group_name_H-M   'P 1'
#
loop_
_entity.id
_entity.type
_entity.pdbx_description
1 polymer ?
#
loop_
_entity_poly.entity_id
_entity_poly.type
_entity_poly.pdbx_seq_one_letter_code
_entity_poly.pdbx_strand_id
1 'polypeptide(L)'
;MAEAKGDNPVIGPNSDVLETLKGATFTEPKHLRKPIGQEITTRLVREGAGMVGLEDRIENQEWAGIFNHYIKTAGASLQLGRLLKLNGEQVDLQLMLDTVTLSHSGRRQYDEATWYPDEVDHAPEKREMGDTQIGLSSLKDKNLPVELIEMISVHGLGITFSFEVTKTWNQKLPLYLDYRIAQNAMPMEQRFVDLQRGVAVGRYTQEFLDRTHEWAKSREQELFDALHLSSYEAIVANPQNLKARINTAVKLGKFSEDEAKTLKGTKLYQPKSGRDGDVAEVAGLSHEEFLERLQLHPEDINDQLLQPERWERYIRRLYINDAEQGIFARLSQLHRDIAEGKVGRAEELEKEFPQNTWWGKYACELYDKRHGKPLHPRVHKQVGIARAIEFYHQIEQGRLVDKSINIPS
;
A
#
# COMPACT_ATOMS: atom_id res chain seq x y z
N MET A 1 17.93 -10.70 -12.02
CA MET A 1 16.90 -10.09 -12.87
C MET A 1 15.56 -10.65 -12.46
N ALA A 2 14.54 -9.81 -12.30
CA ALA A 2 13.21 -10.25 -11.92
C ALA A 2 12.51 -10.79 -13.19
N GLU A 3 12.55 -12.10 -13.42
CA GLU A 3 11.75 -12.71 -14.50
C GLU A 3 10.27 -12.62 -14.14
N ALA A 4 9.46 -11.93 -14.95
CA ALA A 4 8.02 -12.04 -14.92
C ALA A 4 7.64 -13.43 -15.44
N LYS A 5 7.23 -14.32 -14.54
CA LYS A 5 6.60 -15.60 -14.86
C LYS A 5 5.20 -15.55 -14.27
N GLY A 6 4.17 -15.59 -15.11
CA GLY A 6 2.76 -15.70 -14.73
C GLY A 6 1.84 -14.89 -15.64
N ASP A 7 0.68 -15.46 -15.99
CA ASP A 7 -0.29 -15.03 -17.01
C ASP A 7 -0.97 -13.66 -16.81
N ASN A 8 -0.49 -12.80 -15.91
CA ASN A 8 -1.09 -11.49 -15.62
C ASN A 8 -0.10 -10.37 -15.94
N PRO A 9 -0.53 -9.30 -16.63
CA PRO A 9 0.31 -8.14 -16.88
C PRO A 9 0.91 -7.64 -15.56
N VAL A 10 2.20 -7.30 -15.60
CA VAL A 10 2.91 -6.70 -14.46
C VAL A 10 2.27 -5.35 -14.17
N ILE A 11 1.28 -5.33 -13.28
CA ILE A 11 0.67 -4.10 -12.81
C ILE A 11 1.48 -3.55 -11.64
N GLY A 12 1.74 -2.25 -11.68
CA GLY A 12 2.42 -1.46 -10.66
C GLY A 12 2.12 0.02 -10.88
N PRO A 13 2.51 0.90 -9.95
CA PRO A 13 2.28 2.33 -10.12
C PRO A 13 2.96 2.83 -11.39
N ASN A 14 2.28 3.71 -12.13
CA ASN A 14 2.87 4.32 -13.32
C ASN A 14 4.14 5.10 -12.98
N SER A 15 5.06 5.21 -13.93
CA SER A 15 6.35 5.86 -13.76
C SER A 15 6.19 7.34 -13.39
N ASP A 16 5.27 8.06 -14.03
CA ASP A 16 4.94 9.46 -13.74
C ASP A 16 4.33 9.66 -12.33
N VAL A 17 3.63 8.65 -11.82
CA VAL A 17 3.09 8.65 -10.45
C VAL A 17 4.23 8.56 -9.43
N LEU A 18 5.20 7.67 -9.66
CA LEU A 18 6.38 7.54 -8.80
C LEU A 18 7.30 8.76 -8.90
N GLU A 19 7.49 9.33 -10.10
CA GLU A 19 8.22 10.59 -10.28
C GLU A 19 7.56 11.73 -9.52
N THR A 20 6.22 11.79 -9.55
CA THR A 20 5.46 12.80 -8.81
C THR A 20 5.64 12.66 -7.29
N LEU A 21 5.59 11.44 -6.75
CA LEU A 21 5.85 11.21 -5.32
C LEU A 21 7.29 11.53 -4.91
N LYS A 22 8.25 11.28 -5.80
CA LYS A 22 9.68 11.54 -5.57
C LYS A 22 10.00 13.03 -5.65
N GLY A 23 9.39 13.72 -6.61
CA GLY A 23 9.70 15.11 -6.95
C GLY A 23 9.37 16.07 -5.81
N ALA A 24 10.41 16.67 -5.25
CA ALA A 24 10.30 17.76 -4.28
C ALA A 24 11.57 18.60 -4.23
N THR A 25 11.40 19.84 -3.76
CA THR A 25 12.50 20.71 -3.34
C THR A 25 12.52 20.81 -1.82
N PHE A 26 13.72 20.75 -1.24
CA PHE A 26 13.89 20.68 0.21
C PHE A 26 14.63 21.89 0.77
N THR A 27 14.43 22.16 2.06
CA THR A 27 15.36 23.00 2.81
C THR A 27 16.69 22.32 3.04
N GLU A 28 17.68 23.09 3.50
CA GLU A 28 18.80 22.51 4.24
C GLU A 28 18.30 21.76 5.49
N PRO A 29 19.06 20.76 5.98
CA PRO A 29 18.71 20.05 7.21
C PRO A 29 18.60 21.01 8.40
N LYS A 30 17.53 20.87 9.19
CA LYS A 30 17.28 21.66 10.39
C LYS A 30 17.07 20.75 11.59
N HIS A 31 17.48 21.23 12.77
CA HIS A 31 17.18 20.57 14.03
C HIS A 31 15.82 21.06 14.53
N LEU A 32 14.86 20.15 14.65
CA LEU A 32 13.45 20.44 14.89
C LEU A 32 12.94 19.64 16.08
N ARG A 33 11.95 20.19 16.79
CA ARG A 33 11.27 19.52 17.89
C ARG A 33 9.82 19.25 17.54
N LYS A 34 9.42 17.99 17.55
CA LYS A 34 8.03 17.56 17.31
C LYS A 34 7.11 17.99 18.45
N PRO A 35 5.77 18.04 18.21
CA PRO A 35 4.78 18.28 19.26
C PRO A 35 4.88 17.30 20.45
N ILE A 36 5.27 16.06 20.19
CA ILE A 36 5.49 15.03 21.23
C ILE A 36 6.81 15.21 22.01
N GLY A 37 7.56 16.29 21.76
CA GLY A 37 8.81 16.62 22.41
C GLY A 37 10.06 15.95 21.81
N GLN A 38 9.90 15.06 20.83
CA GLN A 38 11.01 14.39 20.15
C GLN A 38 11.81 15.37 19.28
N GLU A 39 13.13 15.39 19.45
CA GLU A 39 14.06 16.14 18.61
C GLU A 39 14.55 15.30 17.43
N ILE A 40 14.59 15.90 16.24
CA ILE A 40 15.06 15.27 15.00
C ILE A 40 15.85 16.28 14.17
N THR A 41 16.78 15.79 13.34
CA THR A 41 17.40 16.61 12.29
C THR A 41 16.89 16.11 10.95
N THR A 42 16.18 16.97 10.21
CA THR A 42 15.51 16.58 8.95
C THR A 42 15.41 17.76 7.99
N ARG A 43 15.09 17.49 6.73
CA ARG A 43 14.76 18.51 5.73
C ARG A 43 13.25 18.69 5.64
N LEU A 44 12.80 19.90 5.36
CA LEU A 44 11.39 20.23 5.12
C LEU A 44 11.12 20.39 3.63
N VAL A 45 9.94 19.99 3.17
CA VAL A 45 9.50 20.15 1.78
C VAL A 45 9.03 21.59 1.56
N ARG A 46 9.63 22.25 0.55
CA ARG A 46 9.17 23.56 0.07
C ARG A 46 8.07 23.39 -0.98
N GLU A 47 8.31 22.52 -1.96
CA GLU A 47 7.41 22.23 -3.09
C GLU A 47 7.46 20.75 -3.45
N GLY A 48 6.38 20.22 -4.01
CA GLY A 48 6.25 18.81 -4.41
C GLY A 48 5.82 17.87 -3.28
N ALA A 49 5.88 16.55 -3.52
CA ALA A 49 5.40 15.54 -2.58
C ALA A 49 6.49 15.09 -1.59
N GLY A 50 7.67 14.75 -2.11
CA GLY A 50 8.83 14.34 -1.29
C GLY A 50 8.56 13.11 -0.43
N MET A 51 7.79 12.15 -0.94
CA MET A 51 7.31 10.98 -0.19
C MET A 51 8.18 9.73 -0.38
N VAL A 52 9.00 9.68 -1.43
CA VAL A 52 9.86 8.53 -1.79
C VAL A 52 11.19 9.03 -2.35
N GLY A 53 12.18 8.14 -2.53
CA GLY A 53 13.52 8.57 -2.94
C GLY A 53 14.32 9.26 -1.82
N LEU A 54 13.96 8.98 -0.56
CA LEU A 54 14.55 9.61 0.61
C LEU A 54 15.85 8.88 1.00
N GLU A 55 16.98 9.50 0.68
CA GLU A 55 18.33 8.94 0.90
C GLU A 55 18.80 9.05 2.36
N ASP A 56 18.29 10.03 3.10
CA ASP A 56 18.55 10.15 4.53
C ASP A 56 17.69 9.16 5.33
N ARG A 57 18.32 8.48 6.29
CA ARG A 57 17.65 7.47 7.12
C ARG A 57 16.54 8.08 7.98
N ILE A 58 16.76 9.24 8.58
CA ILE A 58 15.80 9.87 9.50
C ILE A 58 14.56 10.27 8.71
N GLU A 59 14.74 10.89 7.54
CA GLU A 59 13.63 11.19 6.63
C GLU A 59 12.90 9.93 6.16
N ASN A 60 13.65 8.91 5.73
CA ASN A 60 13.09 7.65 5.27
C ASN A 60 12.24 6.98 6.37
N GLN A 61 12.69 7.02 7.61
CA GLN A 61 11.95 6.52 8.77
C GLN A 61 10.71 7.37 9.06
N GLU A 62 10.86 8.69 9.08
CA GLU A 62 9.81 9.64 9.44
C GLU A 62 8.55 9.46 8.58
N TRP A 63 8.75 9.31 7.27
CA TRP A 63 7.67 9.23 6.29
C TRP A 63 7.25 7.79 5.96
N ALA A 64 7.91 6.79 6.54
CA ALA A 64 7.63 5.38 6.25
C ALA A 64 6.22 4.94 6.65
N GLY A 65 5.62 5.57 7.67
CA GLY A 65 4.26 5.27 8.11
C GLY A 65 3.22 5.57 7.03
N ILE A 66 3.29 6.79 6.47
CA ILE A 66 2.41 7.22 5.38
C ILE A 66 2.69 6.41 4.11
N PHE A 67 3.97 6.21 3.77
CA PHE A 67 4.36 5.32 2.66
C PHE A 67 3.74 3.93 2.79
N ASN A 68 3.91 3.31 3.96
CA ASN A 68 3.38 1.98 4.21
C ASN A 68 1.85 1.95 4.06
N HIS A 69 1.16 2.97 4.58
CA HIS A 69 -0.29 3.11 4.50
C HIS A 69 -0.79 3.07 3.05
N TYR A 70 -0.42 4.04 2.22
CA TYR A 70 -0.97 4.10 0.87
C TYR A 70 -0.55 2.91 -0.01
N ILE A 71 0.66 2.36 0.20
CA ILE A 71 1.09 1.17 -0.55
C ILE A 71 0.27 -0.06 -0.19
N LYS A 72 -0.08 -0.25 1.10
CA LYS A 72 -1.00 -1.34 1.51
C LYS A 72 -2.40 -1.11 0.94
N THR A 73 -2.91 0.10 1.06
CA THR A 73 -4.23 0.47 0.53
C THR A 73 -4.31 0.18 -0.97
N ALA A 74 -3.25 0.50 -1.72
CA ALA A 74 -3.16 0.24 -3.15
C ALA A 74 -3.12 -1.27 -3.45
N GLY A 75 -2.34 -2.04 -2.69
CA GLY A 75 -2.28 -3.51 -2.79
C GLY A 75 -3.62 -4.18 -2.54
N ALA A 76 -4.38 -3.68 -1.56
CA ALA A 76 -5.71 -4.17 -1.25
C ALA A 76 -6.74 -3.79 -2.33
N SER A 77 -6.71 -2.53 -2.76
CA SER A 77 -7.61 -1.99 -3.79
C SER A 77 -7.47 -2.80 -5.08
N LEU A 78 -6.24 -3.10 -5.46
CA LEU A 78 -5.95 -3.91 -6.63
C LEU A 78 -6.46 -5.36 -6.50
N GLN A 79 -6.26 -6.00 -5.35
CA GLN A 79 -6.71 -7.38 -5.12
C GLN A 79 -8.23 -7.50 -5.16
N LEU A 80 -8.95 -6.61 -4.47
CA LEU A 80 -10.41 -6.60 -4.45
C LEU A 80 -11.00 -6.11 -5.77
N GLY A 81 -10.37 -5.10 -6.40
CA GLY A 81 -10.76 -4.61 -7.72
C GLY A 81 -10.71 -5.68 -8.80
N ARG A 82 -9.73 -6.60 -8.75
CA ARG A 82 -9.70 -7.76 -9.66
C ARG A 82 -10.86 -8.71 -9.43
N LEU A 83 -11.24 -8.97 -8.19
CA LEU A 83 -12.38 -9.82 -7.88
C LEU A 83 -13.70 -9.19 -8.32
N LEU A 84 -13.89 -7.89 -8.09
CA LEU A 84 -15.03 -7.13 -8.61
C LEU A 84 -15.10 -7.23 -10.15
N LYS A 85 -13.98 -6.98 -10.83
CA LYS A 85 -13.90 -7.09 -12.30
C LYS A 85 -14.25 -8.49 -12.80
N LEU A 86 -13.82 -9.54 -12.12
CA LEU A 86 -14.17 -10.93 -12.44
C LEU A 86 -15.64 -11.27 -12.18
N ASN A 87 -16.31 -10.48 -11.33
CA ASN A 87 -17.75 -10.55 -11.06
C ASN A 87 -18.59 -9.63 -11.98
N GLY A 88 -17.98 -9.01 -13.00
CA GLY A 88 -18.68 -8.19 -13.99
C GLY A 88 -18.79 -6.70 -13.65
N GLU A 89 -18.21 -6.27 -12.53
CA GLU A 89 -18.16 -4.86 -12.17
C GLU A 89 -17.17 -4.08 -13.03
N GLN A 90 -17.51 -2.82 -13.32
CA GLN A 90 -16.64 -1.92 -14.07
C GLN A 90 -15.56 -1.35 -13.15
N VAL A 91 -14.32 -1.82 -13.34
CA VAL A 91 -13.15 -1.42 -12.56
C VAL A 91 -11.95 -1.18 -13.46
N ASP A 92 -11.32 -0.02 -13.29
CA ASP A 92 -10.00 0.29 -13.83
C ASP A 92 -8.94 0.10 -12.74
N LEU A 93 -8.19 -1.00 -12.87
CA LEU A 93 -7.20 -1.41 -11.89
C LEU A 93 -5.98 -0.48 -11.83
N GLN A 94 -5.58 0.10 -12.97
CA GLN A 94 -4.40 0.96 -13.03
C GLN A 94 -4.73 2.32 -12.44
N LEU A 95 -5.85 2.90 -12.86
CA LEU A 95 -6.35 4.16 -12.33
C LEU A 95 -6.55 4.08 -10.81
N MET A 96 -7.12 2.97 -10.32
CA MET A 96 -7.29 2.72 -8.88
C MET A 96 -5.96 2.68 -8.13
N LEU A 97 -4.97 1.94 -8.66
CA LEU A 97 -3.62 1.82 -8.09
C LEU A 97 -2.92 3.18 -8.02
N ASP A 98 -2.94 3.93 -9.11
CA ASP A 98 -2.31 5.25 -9.21
C ASP A 98 -2.98 6.28 -8.30
N THR A 99 -4.32 6.25 -8.23
CA THR A 99 -5.08 7.15 -7.38
C THR A 99 -4.74 6.97 -5.91
N VAL A 100 -4.71 5.73 -5.42
CA VAL A 100 -4.31 5.47 -4.03
C VAL A 100 -2.86 5.85 -3.79
N THR A 101 -1.98 5.58 -4.75
CA THR A 101 -0.56 5.88 -4.62
C THR A 101 -0.32 7.40 -4.50
N LEU A 102 -1.13 8.24 -5.18
CA LEU A 102 -1.02 9.70 -5.11
C LEU A 102 -1.94 10.40 -4.10
N SER A 103 -2.92 9.71 -3.51
CA SER A 103 -3.93 10.34 -2.65
C SER A 103 -3.35 11.06 -1.44
N HIS A 104 -2.15 10.66 -1.00
CA HIS A 104 -1.43 11.23 0.15
C HIS A 104 -0.26 12.13 -0.24
N SER A 105 -0.17 12.56 -1.51
CA SER A 105 0.95 13.37 -2.02
C SER A 105 1.16 14.70 -1.29
N GLY A 106 0.10 15.32 -0.75
CA GLY A 106 0.21 16.55 0.06
C GLY A 106 0.40 16.32 1.56
N ARG A 107 0.41 15.06 2.02
CA ARG A 107 0.39 14.72 3.45
C ARG A 107 1.63 15.21 4.19
N ARG A 108 2.81 15.07 3.60
CA ARG A 108 4.07 15.52 4.19
C ARG A 108 4.07 17.02 4.45
N GLN A 109 3.70 17.82 3.46
CA GLN A 109 3.63 19.28 3.62
C GLN A 109 2.60 19.71 4.68
N TYR A 110 1.44 19.03 4.74
CA TYR A 110 0.44 19.28 5.77
C TYR A 110 0.98 18.98 7.18
N ASP A 111 1.62 17.82 7.34
CA ASP A 111 2.15 17.39 8.64
C ASP A 111 3.33 18.27 9.08
N GLU A 112 4.23 18.64 8.16
CA GLU A 112 5.30 19.60 8.45
C GLU A 112 4.76 20.98 8.87
N ALA A 113 3.74 21.51 8.18
CA ALA A 113 3.07 22.76 8.56
C ALA A 113 2.37 22.68 9.93
N THR A 114 1.95 21.48 10.32
CA THR A 114 1.31 21.21 11.61
C THR A 114 2.33 21.08 12.74
N TRP A 115 3.42 20.36 12.50
CA TRP A 115 4.43 20.07 13.51
C TRP A 115 5.42 21.21 13.71
N TYR A 116 5.72 21.96 12.65
CA TYR A 116 6.76 22.99 12.62
C TYR A 116 6.22 24.31 12.02
N PRO A 117 5.18 24.91 12.61
CA PRO A 117 4.51 26.06 12.01
C PRO A 117 5.41 27.29 11.83
N ASP A 118 6.47 27.41 12.64
CA ASP A 118 7.43 28.53 12.57
C ASP A 118 8.51 28.33 11.50
N GLU A 119 8.66 27.11 10.98
CA GLU A 119 9.74 26.71 10.06
C GLU A 119 9.25 26.51 8.62
N VAL A 120 7.93 26.37 8.44
CA VAL A 120 7.26 26.13 7.17
C VAL A 120 6.59 27.41 6.69
N ASP A 121 6.91 27.83 5.46
CA ASP A 121 6.28 29.00 4.86
C ASP A 121 4.78 28.76 4.67
N HIS A 122 3.97 29.77 5.00
CA HIS A 122 2.51 29.73 4.89
C HIS A 122 1.88 28.53 5.63
N ALA A 123 2.43 28.17 6.80
CA ALA A 123 1.92 27.06 7.60
C ALA A 123 0.44 27.19 8.00
N PRO A 124 -0.08 28.38 8.41
CA PRO A 124 -1.52 28.54 8.66
C PRO A 124 -2.38 28.21 7.44
N GLU A 125 -2.01 28.72 6.26
CA GLU A 125 -2.75 28.52 5.01
C GLU A 125 -2.69 27.05 4.55
N LYS A 126 -1.54 26.38 4.69
CA LYS A 126 -1.41 24.94 4.40
C LYS A 126 -2.30 24.10 5.32
N ARG A 127 -2.37 24.43 6.61
CA ARG A 127 -3.24 23.72 7.56
C ARG A 127 -4.72 23.90 7.24
N GLU A 128 -5.12 25.13 6.89
CA GLU A 128 -6.50 25.42 6.48
C GLU A 128 -6.88 24.71 5.17
N MET A 129 -5.95 24.64 4.23
CA MET A 129 -6.15 23.98 2.93
C MET A 129 -6.33 22.46 3.06
N GLY A 130 -5.61 21.81 3.98
CA GLY A 130 -5.64 20.36 4.15
C GLY A 130 -4.73 19.59 3.17
N ASP A 131 -4.36 18.37 3.55
CA ASP A 131 -3.41 17.53 2.79
C ASP A 131 -3.84 17.24 1.36
N THR A 132 -5.14 17.01 1.13
CA THR A 132 -5.67 16.71 -0.20
C THR A 132 -5.50 17.89 -1.15
N GLN A 133 -5.94 19.08 -0.73
CA GLN A 133 -5.90 20.25 -1.60
C GLN A 133 -4.47 20.74 -1.83
N ILE A 134 -3.57 20.56 -0.84
CA ILE A 134 -2.12 20.72 -1.05
C ILE A 134 -1.64 19.74 -2.13
N GLY A 135 -2.01 18.47 -2.00
CA GLY A 135 -1.70 17.41 -2.96
C GLY A 135 -2.15 17.80 -4.37
N LEU A 136 -3.45 18.02 -4.58
CA LEU A 136 -4.02 18.44 -5.87
C LEU A 136 -3.32 19.67 -6.45
N SER A 137 -2.98 20.66 -5.62
CA SER A 137 -2.27 21.86 -6.08
C SER A 137 -0.86 21.52 -6.59
N SER A 138 -0.16 20.59 -5.94
CA SER A 138 1.16 20.09 -6.39
C SER A 138 1.09 19.23 -7.67
N LEU A 139 -0.09 18.73 -8.03
CA LEU A 139 -0.33 17.88 -9.19
C LEU A 139 -0.73 18.67 -10.45
N LYS A 140 -1.15 19.93 -10.34
CA LYS A 140 -1.71 20.72 -11.47
C LYS A 140 -0.81 20.79 -12.69
N ASP A 141 0.49 20.90 -12.48
CA ASP A 141 1.49 21.03 -13.55
C ASP A 141 2.18 19.70 -13.87
N LYS A 142 1.71 18.60 -13.27
CA LYS A 142 2.16 17.26 -13.61
C LYS A 142 1.31 16.79 -14.79
N ASN A 143 1.94 16.23 -15.80
CA ASN A 143 1.27 15.71 -17.00
C ASN A 143 0.52 14.40 -16.71
N LEU A 144 -0.35 14.43 -15.69
CA LEU A 144 -1.14 13.29 -15.22
C LEU A 144 -2.51 13.28 -15.92
N PRO A 145 -3.11 12.09 -16.10
CA PRO A 145 -4.46 11.99 -16.65
C PRO A 145 -5.48 12.80 -15.84
N VAL A 146 -6.38 13.51 -16.51
CA VAL A 146 -7.44 14.31 -15.86
C VAL A 146 -8.30 13.44 -14.93
N GLU A 147 -8.67 12.25 -15.38
CA GLU A 147 -9.46 11.28 -14.61
C GLU A 147 -8.76 10.89 -13.30
N LEU A 148 -7.42 10.77 -13.31
CA LEU A 148 -6.64 10.50 -12.10
C LEU A 148 -6.72 11.67 -11.10
N ILE A 149 -6.60 12.91 -11.57
CA ILE A 149 -6.72 14.10 -10.73
C ILE A 149 -8.13 14.21 -10.12
N GLU A 150 -9.16 13.96 -10.93
CA GLU A 150 -10.55 13.91 -10.46
C GLU A 150 -10.72 12.84 -9.38
N MET A 151 -10.18 11.64 -9.56
CA MET A 151 -10.28 10.58 -8.55
C MET A 151 -9.51 10.90 -7.27
N ILE A 152 -8.34 11.51 -7.35
CA ILE A 152 -7.59 11.97 -6.18
C ILE A 152 -8.43 13.00 -5.39
N SER A 153 -9.15 13.88 -6.09
CA SER A 153 -10.01 14.88 -5.44
C SER A 153 -11.18 14.26 -4.66
N VAL A 154 -11.70 13.12 -5.13
CA VAL A 154 -12.77 12.37 -4.45
C VAL A 154 -12.25 11.67 -3.19
N HIS A 155 -10.96 11.32 -3.14
CA HIS A 155 -10.37 10.62 -1.98
C HIS A 155 -9.95 11.58 -0.86
N GLY A 156 -10.21 12.88 -1.05
CA GLY A 156 -9.72 13.90 -0.16
C GLY A 156 -10.37 13.95 1.20
N LEU A 157 -9.58 13.77 2.25
CA LEU A 157 -10.03 13.96 3.63
C LEU A 157 -10.13 15.46 3.95
N GLY A 158 -11.31 15.92 4.35
CA GLY A 158 -11.49 17.27 4.91
C GLY A 158 -11.97 18.35 3.93
N ILE A 159 -12.27 17.99 2.68
CA ILE A 159 -13.11 18.84 1.82
C ILE A 159 -14.49 18.22 1.76
N THR A 160 -15.52 19.07 1.75
CA THR A 160 -16.95 18.81 1.58
C THR A 160 -17.30 18.12 0.25
N PHE A 161 -16.53 17.14 -0.22
CA PHE A 161 -17.00 16.27 -1.29
C PHE A 161 -18.07 15.35 -0.71
N SER A 162 -19.30 15.51 -1.19
CA SER A 162 -20.40 14.68 -0.72
C SER A 162 -20.12 13.22 -1.07
N PHE A 163 -20.20 12.33 -0.08
CA PHE A 163 -20.12 10.89 -0.30
C PHE A 163 -21.05 10.39 -1.43
N GLU A 164 -22.13 11.12 -1.69
CA GLU A 164 -23.10 10.90 -2.78
C GLU A 164 -22.48 10.96 -4.20
N VAL A 165 -21.28 11.54 -4.36
CA VAL A 165 -20.57 11.59 -5.65
C VAL A 165 -19.76 10.33 -5.95
N THR A 166 -19.56 9.44 -4.97
CA THR A 166 -18.84 8.16 -5.14
C THR A 166 -19.75 7.14 -5.86
N LYS A 167 -19.74 7.17 -7.20
CA LYS A 167 -20.66 6.38 -8.02
C LYS A 167 -20.04 5.07 -8.51
N THR A 168 -18.74 5.08 -8.80
CA THR A 168 -18.03 3.94 -9.39
C THR A 168 -17.20 3.19 -8.36
N TRP A 169 -16.87 1.93 -8.64
CA TRP A 169 -15.95 1.16 -7.80
C TRP A 169 -14.54 1.75 -7.74
N ASN A 170 -14.12 2.41 -8.82
CA ASN A 170 -12.86 3.17 -8.87
C ASN A 170 -12.79 4.23 -7.77
N GLN A 171 -13.92 4.86 -7.41
CA GLN A 171 -14.01 5.88 -6.35
C GLN A 171 -14.30 5.27 -4.97
N LYS A 172 -15.25 4.33 -4.88
CA LYS A 172 -15.72 3.77 -3.61
C LYS A 172 -14.66 2.93 -2.91
N LEU A 173 -14.03 2.01 -3.66
CA LEU A 173 -13.20 0.96 -3.06
C LEU A 173 -11.91 1.53 -2.44
N PRO A 174 -11.10 2.34 -3.16
CA PRO A 174 -9.95 3.01 -2.56
C PRO A 174 -10.25 3.82 -1.31
N LEU A 175 -11.30 4.64 -1.33
CA LEU A 175 -11.66 5.49 -0.19
C LEU A 175 -12.10 4.64 1.00
N TYR A 176 -12.90 3.61 0.77
CA TYR A 176 -13.28 2.65 1.82
C TYR A 176 -12.05 1.97 2.41
N LEU A 177 -11.13 1.51 1.55
CA LEU A 177 -9.90 0.83 1.98
C LEU A 177 -8.93 1.75 2.69
N ASP A 178 -8.87 3.03 2.33
CA ASP A 178 -8.03 4.02 3.00
C ASP A 178 -8.41 4.14 4.48
N TYR A 179 -9.71 4.21 4.78
CA TYR A 179 -10.18 4.14 6.17
C TYR A 179 -9.94 2.77 6.81
N ARG A 180 -10.12 1.69 6.02
CA ARG A 180 -10.06 0.32 6.54
C ARG A 180 -8.65 -0.16 6.90
N ILE A 181 -7.63 0.30 6.17
CA ILE A 181 -6.22 -0.14 6.28
C ILE A 181 -5.37 0.82 7.13
N ALA A 182 -5.83 2.06 7.35
CA ALA A 182 -5.13 3.04 8.21
C ALA A 182 -4.95 2.59 9.68
N GLN A 183 -5.57 1.51 10.11
CA GLN A 183 -5.82 1.20 11.52
C GLN A 183 -5.00 0.01 12.01
N ASN A 184 -3.71 0.02 11.66
CA ASN A 184 -2.77 -1.12 11.64
C ASN A 184 -2.57 -1.95 12.92
N ALA A 185 -3.36 -1.74 13.98
CA ALA A 185 -3.24 -2.46 15.25
C ALA A 185 -4.56 -2.58 16.03
N MET A 186 -5.74 -2.47 15.41
CA MET A 186 -7.00 -2.41 16.16
C MET A 186 -8.01 -3.52 15.77
N PRO A 187 -8.58 -4.24 16.75
CA PRO A 187 -9.74 -5.12 16.57
C PRO A 187 -10.92 -4.42 15.88
N MET A 188 -11.88 -5.20 15.38
CA MET A 188 -12.97 -4.71 14.54
C MET A 188 -13.79 -3.60 15.18
N GLU A 189 -13.98 -3.67 16.49
CA GLU A 189 -14.78 -2.73 17.27
C GLU A 189 -14.04 -1.43 17.55
N GLN A 190 -12.71 -1.42 17.36
CA GLN A 190 -11.82 -0.27 17.54
C GLN A 190 -11.47 0.38 16.20
N ARG A 191 -12.08 -0.08 15.11
CA ARG A 191 -11.98 0.57 13.82
C ARG A 191 -12.54 1.99 13.93
N PHE A 192 -11.91 2.94 13.24
CA PHE A 192 -12.16 4.39 13.25
C PHE A 192 -11.77 5.17 14.53
N VAL A 193 -11.20 4.52 15.54
CA VAL A 193 -10.64 5.23 16.72
C VAL A 193 -9.57 6.25 16.32
N ASP A 194 -8.80 6.01 15.26
CA ASP A 194 -7.82 7.01 14.78
C ASP A 194 -8.49 8.24 14.15
N LEU A 195 -9.66 8.09 13.51
CA LEU A 195 -10.45 9.25 13.09
C LEU A 195 -11.02 9.98 14.30
N GLN A 196 -11.43 9.26 15.36
CA GLN A 196 -11.82 9.86 16.64
C GLN A 196 -10.66 10.63 17.29
N ARG A 197 -9.42 10.16 17.20
CA ARG A 197 -8.22 10.92 17.61
C ARG A 197 -8.06 12.18 16.75
N GLY A 198 -8.33 12.08 15.44
CA GLY A 198 -8.41 13.23 14.54
C GLY A 198 -9.43 14.27 14.99
N VAL A 199 -10.62 13.85 15.43
CA VAL A 199 -11.62 14.75 16.05
C VAL A 199 -11.07 15.36 17.34
N ALA A 200 -10.45 14.57 18.22
CA ALA A 200 -9.92 15.03 19.49
C ALA A 200 -8.82 16.11 19.36
N VAL A 201 -8.04 16.07 18.27
CA VAL A 201 -7.00 17.09 17.97
C VAL A 201 -7.52 18.20 17.05
N GLY A 202 -8.83 18.26 16.79
CA GLY A 202 -9.46 19.31 15.99
C GLY A 202 -9.21 19.21 14.48
N ARG A 203 -8.68 18.08 13.99
CA ARG A 203 -8.47 17.83 12.56
C ARG A 203 -9.80 17.58 11.83
N TYR A 204 -10.78 17.00 12.51
CA TYR A 204 -12.11 16.68 11.97
C TYR A 204 -13.20 17.10 12.94
N THR A 205 -14.43 17.28 12.43
CA THR A 205 -15.62 17.43 13.28
C THR A 205 -16.21 16.06 13.62
N GLN A 206 -16.97 15.98 14.72
CA GLN A 206 -17.70 14.75 15.06
C GLN A 206 -18.74 14.40 13.98
N GLU A 207 -19.41 15.41 13.41
CA GLU A 207 -20.34 15.22 12.30
C GLU A 207 -19.66 14.56 11.08
N PHE A 208 -18.44 14.98 10.74
CA PHE A 208 -17.67 14.35 9.67
C PHE A 208 -17.38 12.87 9.98
N LEU A 209 -17.01 12.56 11.22
CA LEU A 209 -16.76 11.19 11.65
C LEU A 209 -18.01 10.32 11.53
N ASP A 210 -19.15 10.80 12.04
CA ASP A 210 -20.42 10.07 12.02
C ASP A 210 -20.87 9.78 10.58
N ARG A 211 -20.81 10.78 9.69
CA ARG A 211 -21.11 10.62 8.26
C ARG A 211 -20.16 9.62 7.57
N THR A 212 -18.88 9.66 7.93
CA THR A 212 -17.88 8.73 7.39
C THR A 212 -18.17 7.28 7.82
N HIS A 213 -18.59 7.07 9.06
CA HIS A 213 -19.01 5.75 9.56
C HIS A 213 -20.22 5.20 8.78
N GLU A 214 -21.28 5.99 8.64
CA GLU A 214 -22.49 5.57 7.94
C GLU A 214 -22.19 5.23 6.47
N TRP A 215 -21.42 6.09 5.79
CA TRP A 215 -20.99 5.84 4.43
C TRP A 215 -20.15 4.56 4.32
N ALA A 216 -19.13 4.39 5.17
CA ALA A 216 -18.24 3.22 5.12
C ALA A 216 -19.01 1.92 5.35
N LYS A 217 -19.96 1.89 6.30
CA LYS A 217 -20.83 0.73 6.54
C LYS A 217 -21.72 0.42 5.33
N SER A 218 -22.28 1.45 4.70
CA SER A 218 -23.06 1.29 3.47
C SER A 218 -22.22 0.70 2.32
N ARG A 219 -20.99 1.19 2.14
CA ARG A 219 -20.07 0.69 1.09
C ARG A 219 -19.56 -0.71 1.37
N GLU A 220 -19.37 -1.07 2.63
CA GLU A 220 -19.00 -2.41 3.04
C GLU A 220 -20.03 -3.43 2.58
N GLN A 221 -21.31 -3.19 2.90
CA GLN A 221 -22.39 -4.07 2.46
C GLN A 221 -22.42 -4.21 0.92
N GLU A 222 -22.36 -3.09 0.20
CA GLU A 222 -22.34 -3.08 -1.26
C GLU A 222 -21.16 -3.89 -1.83
N LEU A 223 -19.97 -3.78 -1.22
CA LEU A 223 -18.76 -4.48 -1.64
C LEU A 223 -18.90 -5.99 -1.48
N PHE A 224 -19.40 -6.42 -0.32
CA PHE A 224 -19.51 -7.84 -0.04
C PHE A 224 -20.68 -8.51 -0.76
N ASP A 225 -21.75 -7.76 -1.05
CA ASP A 225 -22.81 -8.21 -1.96
C ASP A 225 -22.25 -8.40 -3.38
N ALA A 226 -21.49 -7.44 -3.91
CA ALA A 226 -20.86 -7.55 -5.22
C ALA A 226 -19.81 -8.67 -5.29
N LEU A 227 -19.16 -8.98 -4.17
CA LEU A 227 -18.20 -10.08 -4.04
C LEU A 227 -18.85 -11.41 -3.64
N HIS A 228 -20.17 -11.46 -3.40
CA HIS A 228 -20.83 -12.67 -2.95
C HIS A 228 -20.85 -13.76 -4.02
N LEU A 229 -20.80 -15.00 -3.57
CA LEU A 229 -20.83 -16.19 -4.41
C LEU A 229 -22.15 -16.93 -4.24
N SER A 230 -23.03 -16.83 -5.24
CA SER A 230 -24.39 -17.38 -5.15
C SER A 230 -24.52 -18.85 -5.55
N SER A 231 -23.61 -19.38 -6.39
CA SER A 231 -23.61 -20.79 -6.78
C SER A 231 -22.26 -21.24 -7.32
N TYR A 232 -21.97 -22.54 -7.19
CA TYR A 232 -20.71 -23.13 -7.62
C TYR A 232 -20.61 -23.23 -9.15
N GLU A 233 -21.69 -23.59 -9.82
CA GLU A 233 -21.75 -23.72 -11.27
C GLU A 233 -21.43 -22.41 -11.99
N ALA A 234 -21.92 -21.28 -11.46
CA ALA A 234 -21.63 -19.96 -12.00
C ALA A 234 -20.14 -19.59 -11.88
N ILE A 235 -19.48 -20.04 -10.82
CA ILE A 235 -18.05 -19.80 -10.60
C ILE A 235 -17.20 -20.67 -11.52
N VAL A 236 -17.54 -21.96 -11.66
CA VAL A 236 -16.81 -22.91 -12.52
C VAL A 236 -16.93 -22.52 -14.00
N ALA A 237 -18.03 -21.89 -14.41
CA ALA A 237 -18.19 -21.33 -15.75
C ALA A 237 -17.11 -20.28 -16.11
N ASN A 238 -16.46 -19.68 -15.10
CA ASN A 238 -15.30 -18.82 -15.27
C ASN A 238 -14.09 -19.33 -14.47
N PRO A 239 -13.22 -20.16 -15.07
CA PRO A 239 -12.04 -20.72 -14.40
C PRO A 239 -11.09 -19.67 -13.80
N GLN A 240 -11.05 -18.46 -14.37
CA GLN A 240 -10.22 -17.37 -13.83
C GLN A 240 -10.79 -16.83 -12.52
N ASN A 241 -12.13 -16.69 -12.43
CA ASN A 241 -12.80 -16.31 -11.20
C ASN A 241 -12.54 -17.36 -10.11
N LEU A 242 -12.79 -18.63 -10.40
CA LEU A 242 -12.54 -19.74 -9.46
C LEU A 242 -11.10 -19.75 -8.95
N LYS A 243 -10.12 -19.65 -9.86
CA LYS A 243 -8.69 -19.60 -9.52
C LYS A 243 -8.36 -18.39 -8.65
N ALA A 244 -8.89 -17.21 -8.95
CA ALA A 244 -8.66 -16.01 -8.15
C ALA A 244 -9.25 -16.11 -6.73
N ARG A 245 -10.47 -16.66 -6.61
CA ARG A 245 -11.15 -16.92 -5.33
C ARG A 245 -10.36 -17.90 -4.47
N ILE A 246 -9.96 -19.04 -5.03
CA ILE A 246 -9.14 -20.03 -4.33
C ILE A 246 -7.82 -19.41 -3.88
N ASN A 247 -7.12 -18.70 -4.75
CA ASN A 247 -5.86 -18.04 -4.37
C ASN A 247 -6.05 -17.06 -3.21
N THR A 248 -7.17 -16.32 -3.22
CA THR A 248 -7.50 -15.38 -2.15
C THR A 248 -7.81 -16.14 -0.85
N ALA A 249 -8.71 -17.11 -0.88
CA ALA A 249 -9.07 -17.92 0.28
C ALA A 249 -7.88 -18.69 0.88
N VAL A 250 -6.97 -19.21 0.04
CA VAL A 250 -5.71 -19.83 0.49
C VAL A 250 -4.82 -18.80 1.20
N LYS A 251 -4.69 -17.58 0.67
CA LYS A 251 -3.93 -16.51 1.35
C LYS A 251 -4.57 -16.13 2.69
N LEU A 252 -5.90 -16.22 2.79
CA LEU A 252 -6.66 -15.96 4.02
C LEU A 252 -6.62 -17.12 5.01
N GLY A 253 -5.96 -18.24 4.69
CA GLY A 253 -5.89 -19.41 5.57
C GLY A 253 -7.21 -20.17 5.69
N LYS A 254 -8.18 -19.94 4.78
CA LYS A 254 -9.47 -20.66 4.75
C LYS A 254 -9.34 -22.12 4.27
N PHE A 255 -8.15 -22.48 3.78
CA PHE A 255 -7.76 -23.85 3.47
C PHE A 255 -6.50 -24.21 4.26
N SER A 256 -6.47 -25.42 4.81
CA SER A 256 -5.27 -26.03 5.39
C SER A 256 -4.16 -26.17 4.34
N GLU A 257 -2.92 -26.37 4.79
CA GLU A 257 -1.78 -26.54 3.88
C GLU A 257 -1.97 -27.71 2.90
N ASP A 258 -2.55 -28.82 3.37
CA ASP A 258 -2.81 -30.01 2.56
C ASP A 258 -3.93 -29.80 1.54
N GLU A 259 -5.03 -29.15 1.94
CA GLU A 259 -6.10 -28.73 1.02
C GLU A 259 -5.55 -27.77 -0.04
N ALA A 260 -4.79 -26.75 0.36
CA ALA A 260 -4.20 -25.77 -0.54
C ALA A 260 -3.22 -26.41 -1.53
N LYS A 261 -2.37 -27.33 -1.07
CA LYS A 261 -1.46 -28.12 -1.92
C LYS A 261 -2.26 -28.97 -2.90
N THR A 262 -3.38 -29.53 -2.45
CA THR A 262 -4.25 -30.37 -3.26
C THR A 262 -4.96 -29.59 -4.35
N LEU A 263 -5.56 -28.44 -4.01
CA LEU A 263 -6.18 -27.51 -4.95
C LEU A 263 -5.19 -27.04 -6.02
N LYS A 264 -3.94 -26.72 -5.64
CA LYS A 264 -2.87 -26.33 -6.57
C LYS A 264 -2.40 -27.46 -7.50
N GLY A 265 -2.76 -28.71 -7.22
CA GLY A 265 -2.49 -29.88 -8.04
C GLY A 265 -3.64 -30.29 -8.97
N THR A 266 -4.71 -29.51 -9.04
CA THR A 266 -5.84 -29.75 -9.97
C THR A 266 -5.50 -29.26 -11.39
N LYS A 267 -6.23 -29.73 -12.41
CA LYS A 267 -6.09 -29.20 -13.78
C LYS A 267 -6.36 -27.69 -13.89
N LEU A 268 -7.10 -27.09 -12.96
CA LEU A 268 -7.29 -25.64 -12.86
C LEU A 268 -5.96 -24.89 -12.71
N TYR A 269 -5.01 -25.46 -11.96
CA TYR A 269 -3.69 -24.88 -11.69
C TYR A 269 -2.58 -25.49 -12.54
N GLN A 270 -2.71 -26.78 -12.89
CA GLN A 270 -1.72 -27.53 -13.66
C GLN A 270 -2.40 -28.29 -14.80
N PRO A 271 -2.72 -27.64 -15.93
CA PRO A 271 -3.52 -28.28 -16.99
C PRO A 271 -2.90 -29.56 -17.57
N LYS A 272 -1.56 -29.67 -17.58
CA LYS A 272 -0.82 -30.80 -18.17
C LYS A 272 -0.59 -31.98 -17.24
N SER A 273 -0.62 -31.77 -15.92
CA SER A 273 -0.24 -32.76 -14.91
C SER A 273 -1.19 -32.84 -13.73
N GLY A 274 -2.27 -32.05 -13.76
CA GLY A 274 -3.20 -31.92 -12.67
C GLY A 274 -4.19 -33.07 -12.61
N ARG A 275 -4.74 -33.29 -11.42
CA ARG A 275 -5.83 -34.24 -11.20
C ARG A 275 -7.08 -33.81 -11.97
N ASP A 276 -7.71 -34.78 -12.63
CA ASP A 276 -9.09 -34.69 -13.11
C ASP A 276 -10.05 -34.79 -11.93
N GLY A 277 -11.10 -33.98 -11.93
CA GLY A 277 -12.13 -33.99 -10.89
C GLY A 277 -12.62 -32.60 -10.52
N ASP A 278 -13.79 -32.57 -9.89
CA ASP A 278 -14.35 -31.36 -9.31
C ASP A 278 -13.41 -30.80 -8.23
N VAL A 279 -13.15 -29.49 -8.24
CA VAL A 279 -12.15 -28.86 -7.35
C VAL A 279 -12.55 -28.98 -5.88
N ALA A 280 -13.85 -28.94 -5.56
CA ALA A 280 -14.37 -29.14 -4.21
C ALA A 280 -14.17 -30.59 -3.75
N GLU A 281 -14.53 -31.56 -4.61
CA GLU A 281 -14.35 -32.98 -4.34
C GLU A 281 -12.88 -33.35 -4.16
N VAL A 282 -11.99 -32.81 -5.00
CA VAL A 282 -10.53 -33.05 -4.89
C VAL A 282 -9.98 -32.52 -3.55
N ALA A 283 -10.55 -31.45 -3.01
CA ALA A 283 -10.21 -30.93 -1.69
C ALA A 283 -10.88 -31.69 -0.53
N GLY A 284 -11.76 -32.66 -0.81
CA GLY A 284 -12.50 -33.41 0.20
C GLY A 284 -13.61 -32.61 0.87
N LEU A 285 -14.15 -31.59 0.19
CA LEU A 285 -15.16 -30.68 0.71
C LEU A 285 -16.47 -30.85 -0.04
N SER A 286 -17.60 -30.64 0.65
CA SER A 286 -18.88 -30.44 -0.03
C SER A 286 -18.85 -29.13 -0.84
N HIS A 287 -19.72 -29.00 -1.83
CA HIS A 287 -19.83 -27.77 -2.62
C HIS A 287 -20.19 -26.55 -1.75
N GLU A 288 -21.05 -26.74 -0.74
CA GLU A 288 -21.47 -25.69 0.18
C GLU A 288 -20.30 -25.21 1.06
N GLU A 289 -19.58 -26.13 1.70
CA GLU A 289 -18.39 -25.80 2.49
C GLU A 289 -17.30 -25.13 1.64
N PHE A 290 -17.14 -25.57 0.39
CA PHE A 290 -16.19 -24.96 -0.52
C PHE A 290 -16.58 -23.52 -0.88
N LEU A 291 -17.85 -23.28 -1.21
CA LEU A 291 -18.38 -21.93 -1.48
C LEU A 291 -18.23 -20.99 -0.28
N GLU A 292 -18.58 -21.47 0.92
CA GLU A 292 -18.45 -20.70 2.15
C GLU A 292 -16.99 -20.26 2.38
N ARG A 293 -16.02 -21.15 2.16
CA ARG A 293 -14.59 -20.81 2.25
C ARG A 293 -14.11 -19.85 1.17
N LEU A 294 -14.80 -19.75 0.03
CA LEU A 294 -14.47 -18.78 -1.03
C LEU A 294 -15.15 -17.41 -0.83
N GLN A 295 -16.13 -17.32 0.07
CA GLN A 295 -16.78 -16.07 0.42
C GLN A 295 -15.78 -15.14 1.11
N LEU A 296 -15.85 -13.84 0.82
CA LEU A 296 -15.12 -12.82 1.57
C LEU A 296 -16.04 -12.15 2.58
N HIS A 297 -15.49 -11.83 3.74
CA HIS A 297 -16.16 -11.12 4.83
C HIS A 297 -15.37 -9.85 5.22
N PRO A 298 -16.02 -8.85 5.85
CA PRO A 298 -15.37 -7.61 6.29
C PRO A 298 -14.08 -7.78 7.10
N GLU A 299 -14.00 -8.81 7.92
CA GLU A 299 -12.87 -9.17 8.75
C GLU A 299 -11.65 -9.66 7.96
N ASP A 300 -11.86 -10.16 6.73
CA ASP A 300 -10.79 -10.63 5.85
C ASP A 300 -9.93 -9.48 5.30
N ILE A 301 -10.42 -8.23 5.33
CA ILE A 301 -9.69 -7.04 4.88
C ILE A 301 -8.84 -6.50 6.04
N ASN A 302 -7.63 -7.01 6.24
CA ASN A 302 -6.74 -6.48 7.27
C ASN A 302 -5.25 -6.57 6.91
N ASP A 303 -4.42 -5.94 7.75
CA ASP A 303 -2.98 -5.79 7.58
C ASP A 303 -2.14 -7.06 7.66
N GLN A 304 -2.71 -8.15 8.19
CA GLN A 304 -2.04 -9.45 8.30
C GLN A 304 -2.39 -10.37 7.14
N LEU A 305 -3.52 -10.14 6.47
CA LEU A 305 -4.13 -11.10 5.55
C LEU A 305 -3.87 -10.80 4.06
N LEU A 306 -3.72 -9.54 3.67
CA LEU A 306 -3.38 -9.18 2.29
C LEU A 306 -1.87 -9.24 2.06
N GLN A 307 -1.37 -10.45 1.80
CA GLN A 307 0.04 -10.66 1.48
C GLN A 307 0.48 -9.75 0.32
N PRO A 308 1.53 -8.93 0.51
CA PRO A 308 1.98 -7.95 -0.48
C PRO A 308 2.23 -8.58 -1.85
N GLU A 309 1.75 -7.94 -2.91
CA GLU A 309 2.02 -8.38 -4.27
C GLU A 309 3.49 -8.19 -4.66
N ARG A 310 3.89 -8.74 -5.81
CA ARG A 310 5.27 -8.63 -6.28
C ARG A 310 5.69 -7.18 -6.48
N TRP A 311 4.84 -6.35 -7.08
CA TRP A 311 5.10 -4.93 -7.29
C TRP A 311 5.24 -4.20 -5.96
N GLU A 312 4.37 -4.50 -5.00
CA GLU A 312 4.38 -3.86 -3.67
C GLU A 312 5.68 -4.19 -2.93
N ARG A 313 6.07 -5.47 -2.89
CA ARG A 313 7.35 -5.90 -2.31
C ARG A 313 8.53 -5.23 -3.00
N TYR A 314 8.43 -5.01 -4.31
CA TYR A 314 9.48 -4.35 -5.08
C TYR A 314 9.61 -2.87 -4.70
N ILE A 315 8.51 -2.11 -4.68
CA ILE A 315 8.50 -0.70 -4.27
C ILE A 315 8.95 -0.54 -2.82
N ARG A 316 8.43 -1.35 -1.90
CA ARG A 316 8.86 -1.38 -0.48
C ARG A 316 10.35 -1.61 -0.32
N ARG A 317 10.92 -2.55 -1.09
CA ARG A 317 12.36 -2.82 -1.06
C ARG A 317 13.17 -1.63 -1.55
N LEU A 318 12.69 -0.94 -2.58
CA LEU A 318 13.38 0.19 -3.18
C LEU A 318 13.29 1.44 -2.31
N TYR A 319 12.17 1.66 -1.61
CA TYR A 319 12.04 2.69 -0.59
C TYR A 319 13.12 2.59 0.48
N ILE A 320 13.36 1.40 1.03
CA ILE A 320 14.44 1.16 2.00
C ILE A 320 15.82 1.26 1.34
N ASN A 321 15.92 0.91 0.06
CA ASN A 321 17.20 0.93 -0.65
C ASN A 321 17.80 2.33 -0.75
N ASP A 322 16.96 3.36 -0.89
CA ASP A 322 17.41 4.76 -0.98
C ASP A 322 18.23 5.17 0.26
N ALA A 323 17.84 4.75 1.47
CA ALA A 323 18.53 5.07 2.73
C ALA A 323 19.36 3.92 3.35
N GLU A 324 19.55 2.82 2.61
CA GLU A 324 20.06 1.55 3.18
C GLU A 324 21.44 1.69 3.81
N GLN A 325 22.32 2.50 3.23
CA GLN A 325 23.65 2.73 3.77
C GLN A 325 23.60 3.37 5.17
N GLY A 326 22.78 4.40 5.34
CA GLY A 326 22.60 5.07 6.63
C GLY A 326 21.91 4.16 7.66
N ILE A 327 20.91 3.40 7.23
CA ILE A 327 20.22 2.39 8.04
C ILE A 327 21.21 1.36 8.58
N PHE A 328 22.00 0.74 7.70
CA PHE A 328 22.91 -0.34 8.06
C PHE A 328 24.06 0.17 8.93
N ALA A 329 24.59 1.36 8.64
CA ALA A 329 25.61 1.97 9.48
C ALA A 329 25.12 2.17 10.93
N ARG A 330 23.87 2.64 11.09
CA ARG A 330 23.28 2.83 12.42
C ARG A 330 23.02 1.51 13.15
N LEU A 331 22.44 0.52 12.47
CA LEU A 331 22.22 -0.82 13.05
C LEU A 331 23.54 -1.48 13.47
N SER A 332 24.58 -1.41 12.62
CA SER A 332 25.91 -1.91 12.98
C SER A 332 26.50 -1.20 14.19
N GLN A 333 26.31 0.12 14.33
CA GLN A 333 26.76 0.86 15.50
C GLN A 333 26.02 0.40 16.77
N LEU A 334 24.69 0.32 16.72
CA LEU A 334 23.87 -0.11 17.86
C LEU A 334 24.20 -1.54 18.29
N HIS A 335 24.36 -2.47 17.34
CA HIS A 335 24.73 -3.86 17.66
C HIS A 335 26.12 -3.96 18.31
N ARG A 336 27.11 -3.17 17.85
CA ARG A 336 28.42 -3.10 18.51
C ARG A 336 28.30 -2.55 19.93
N ASP A 337 27.57 -1.46 20.09
CA ASP A 337 27.40 -0.81 21.40
C ASP A 337 26.70 -1.73 22.40
N ILE A 338 25.71 -2.52 21.96
CA ILE A 338 25.05 -3.55 22.76
C ILE A 338 26.04 -4.67 23.13
N ALA A 339 26.84 -5.16 22.18
CA ALA A 339 27.85 -6.20 22.44
C ALA A 339 28.95 -5.72 23.41
N GLU A 340 29.27 -4.42 23.41
CA GLU A 340 30.17 -3.77 24.35
C GLU A 340 29.54 -3.48 25.73
N GLY A 341 28.26 -3.83 25.92
CA GLY A 341 27.55 -3.66 27.20
C GLY A 341 27.19 -2.21 27.52
N LYS A 342 27.10 -1.32 26.52
CA LYS A 342 26.71 0.07 26.75
C LYS A 342 25.23 0.16 27.16
N VAL A 343 24.98 0.74 28.33
CA VAL A 343 23.65 0.91 28.92
C VAL A 343 22.74 1.73 28.00
N GLY A 344 21.48 1.32 27.86
CA GLY A 344 20.44 2.08 27.13
C GLY A 344 20.37 1.83 25.62
N ARG A 345 21.26 0.99 25.06
CA ARG A 345 21.38 0.82 23.60
C ARG A 345 20.39 -0.17 23.01
N ALA A 346 19.90 -1.13 23.80
CA ALA A 346 18.81 -1.99 23.39
C ALA A 346 17.49 -1.19 23.29
N GLU A 347 17.26 -0.28 24.24
CA GLU A 347 16.13 0.63 24.25
C GLU A 347 16.21 1.64 23.10
N GLU A 348 17.41 2.13 22.78
CA GLU A 348 17.64 3.00 21.62
C GLU A 348 17.42 2.26 20.29
N LEU A 349 17.81 0.99 20.20
CA LEU A 349 17.50 0.14 19.05
C LEU A 349 15.99 -0.02 18.86
N GLU A 350 15.23 -0.32 19.92
CA GLU A 350 13.77 -0.42 19.81
C GLU A 350 13.13 0.94 19.51
N LYS A 351 13.68 2.05 20.01
CA LYS A 351 13.19 3.39 19.70
C LYS A 351 13.42 3.78 18.24
N GLU A 352 14.60 3.49 17.71
CA GLU A 352 14.96 3.85 16.33
C GLU A 352 14.48 2.83 15.30
N PHE A 353 14.39 1.54 15.65
CA PHE A 353 13.96 0.45 14.77
C PHE A 353 12.88 -0.41 15.43
N PRO A 354 11.73 0.19 15.77
CA PRO A 354 10.70 -0.50 16.54
C PRO A 354 10.14 -1.71 15.79
N GLN A 355 10.16 -2.87 16.45
CA GLN A 355 9.75 -4.15 15.84
C GLN A 355 8.24 -4.23 15.59
N ASN A 356 7.46 -3.38 16.26
CA ASN A 356 6.02 -3.27 16.04
C ASN A 356 5.65 -2.40 14.82
N THR A 357 6.62 -1.82 14.11
CA THR A 357 6.39 -1.08 12.86
C THR A 357 6.86 -1.87 11.64
N TRP A 358 6.23 -1.66 10.48
CA TRP A 358 6.69 -2.27 9.23
C TRP A 358 8.15 -1.89 8.92
N TRP A 359 8.49 -0.60 9.01
CA TRP A 359 9.81 -0.09 8.64
C TRP A 359 10.91 -0.64 9.55
N GLY A 360 10.74 -0.58 10.88
CA GLY A 360 11.74 -1.02 11.84
C GLY A 360 11.99 -2.52 11.74
N LYS A 361 10.91 -3.32 11.74
CA LYS A 361 11.01 -4.77 11.52
C LYS A 361 11.69 -5.12 10.20
N TYR A 362 11.25 -4.51 9.09
CA TYR A 362 11.79 -4.80 7.77
C TYR A 362 13.28 -4.40 7.64
N ALA A 363 13.68 -3.27 8.22
CA ALA A 363 15.07 -2.83 8.24
C ALA A 363 15.98 -3.82 8.98
N CYS A 364 15.57 -4.27 10.18
CA CYS A 364 16.32 -5.26 10.96
C CYS A 364 16.41 -6.61 10.24
N GLU A 365 15.30 -7.15 9.74
CA GLU A 365 15.29 -8.42 8.99
C GLU A 365 16.18 -8.35 7.74
N LEU A 366 16.15 -7.22 7.03
CA LEU A 366 16.98 -7.01 5.86
C LEU A 366 18.46 -6.91 6.22
N TYR A 367 18.80 -6.23 7.31
CA TYR A 367 20.16 -6.14 7.84
C TYR A 367 20.71 -7.52 8.19
N ASP A 368 19.95 -8.33 8.93
CA ASP A 368 20.34 -9.67 9.34
C ASP A 368 20.55 -10.59 8.13
N LYS A 369 19.58 -10.58 7.20
CA LYS A 369 19.66 -11.36 5.94
C LYS A 369 20.87 -10.98 5.08
N ARG A 370 21.33 -9.74 5.19
CA ARG A 370 22.49 -9.22 4.45
C ARG A 370 23.78 -9.25 5.24
N HIS A 371 23.76 -9.76 6.48
CA HIS A 371 24.89 -9.77 7.39
C HIS A 371 25.54 -8.39 7.53
N GLY A 372 24.69 -7.35 7.66
CA GLY A 372 25.12 -5.96 7.81
C GLY A 372 25.81 -5.33 6.61
N LYS A 373 25.73 -5.95 5.43
CA LYS A 373 26.33 -5.40 4.19
C LYS A 373 25.25 -4.76 3.31
N PRO A 374 25.22 -3.42 3.18
CA PRO A 374 24.23 -2.77 2.34
C PRO A 374 24.47 -3.14 0.87
N LEU A 375 23.43 -3.06 0.05
CA LEU A 375 23.57 -3.12 -1.40
C LEU A 375 24.43 -1.96 -1.86
N HIS A 376 25.67 -2.25 -2.22
CA HIS A 376 26.48 -1.32 -3.00
C HIS A 376 25.81 -1.05 -4.35
N PRO A 377 25.85 0.19 -4.86
CA PRO A 377 25.45 0.50 -6.22
C PRO A 377 26.26 -0.39 -7.20
N ARG A 378 25.66 -1.47 -7.69
CA ARG A 378 26.27 -2.29 -8.75
C ARG A 378 25.88 -1.70 -10.09
N VAL A 379 26.84 -1.19 -10.86
CA VAL A 379 26.89 -0.94 -12.33
C VAL A 379 25.75 -0.12 -12.98
N HIS A 380 24.52 -0.22 -12.49
CA HIS A 380 23.39 0.60 -12.88
C HIS A 380 23.52 1.99 -12.25
N LYS A 381 23.36 3.03 -13.08
CA LYS A 381 23.45 4.44 -12.68
C LYS A 381 22.35 4.89 -11.70
N GLN A 382 21.34 4.06 -11.45
CA GLN A 382 20.17 4.37 -10.62
C GLN A 382 20.03 3.38 -9.45
N VAL A 383 19.68 3.91 -8.27
CA VAL A 383 19.40 3.16 -7.03
C VAL A 383 17.98 3.46 -6.52
N GLY A 384 17.48 2.60 -5.64
CA GLY A 384 16.17 2.73 -4.99
C GLY A 384 15.01 3.10 -5.92
N ILE A 385 14.19 4.07 -5.55
CA ILE A 385 12.92 4.35 -6.26
C ILE A 385 13.13 4.82 -7.71
N ALA A 386 14.25 5.48 -8.03
CA ALA A 386 14.59 5.82 -9.42
C ALA A 386 14.63 4.60 -10.33
N ARG A 387 15.01 3.43 -9.79
CA ARG A 387 14.98 2.17 -10.52
C ARG A 387 13.57 1.65 -10.79
N ALA A 388 12.61 1.90 -9.89
CA ALA A 388 11.22 1.55 -10.13
C ALA A 388 10.63 2.39 -11.26
N ILE A 389 10.89 3.71 -11.22
CA ILE A 389 10.46 4.65 -12.26
C ILE A 389 10.91 4.16 -13.64
N GLU A 390 12.20 3.90 -13.82
CA GLU A 390 12.74 3.40 -15.09
C GLU A 390 12.13 2.04 -15.48
N PHE A 391 11.94 1.14 -14.51
CA PHE A 391 11.36 -0.18 -14.76
C PHE A 391 9.92 -0.07 -15.28
N TYR A 392 9.06 0.73 -14.64
CA TYR A 392 7.67 0.92 -15.08
C TYR A 392 7.58 1.72 -16.37
N HIS A 393 8.46 2.71 -16.55
CA HIS A 393 8.57 3.45 -17.81
C HIS A 393 8.90 2.53 -19.01
N GLN A 394 9.80 1.56 -18.81
CA GLN A 394 10.10 0.56 -19.84
C GLN A 394 8.93 -0.40 -20.10
N ILE A 395 8.10 -0.71 -19.10
CA ILE A 395 6.87 -1.50 -19.28
C ILE A 395 5.84 -0.71 -20.09
N GLU A 396 5.61 0.55 -19.73
CA GLU A 396 4.67 1.46 -20.41
C GLU A 396 5.03 1.66 -21.90
N GLN A 397 6.33 1.70 -22.21
CA GLN A 397 6.83 1.78 -23.59
C GLN A 397 6.83 0.45 -24.34
N GLY A 398 6.40 -0.65 -23.71
CA GLY A 398 6.44 -2.00 -24.28
C GLY A 398 7.86 -2.55 -24.50
N ARG A 399 8.90 -1.92 -23.94
CA ARG A 399 10.31 -2.34 -24.07
C ARG A 399 10.65 -3.51 -23.16
N LEU A 400 9.98 -3.61 -22.02
CA LEU A 400 9.95 -4.82 -21.20
C LEU A 400 8.66 -5.58 -21.49
N VAL A 401 8.78 -6.67 -22.23
CA VAL A 401 7.65 -7.58 -22.49
C VAL A 401 7.40 -8.41 -21.22
N ASP A 402 6.17 -8.42 -20.75
CA ASP A 402 5.71 -9.47 -19.86
C ASP A 402 5.84 -10.81 -20.59
N LYS A 403 6.85 -11.60 -20.21
CA LYS A 403 7.12 -12.92 -20.83
C LYS A 403 5.99 -13.93 -20.59
N SER A 404 4.91 -13.54 -19.91
CA SER A 404 3.66 -14.28 -19.83
C SER A 404 2.84 -14.28 -21.13
N ILE A 405 3.13 -13.37 -22.06
CA ILE A 405 2.44 -13.29 -23.36
C ILE A 405 3.37 -13.81 -24.46
N ASN A 406 3.60 -15.11 -24.46
CA ASN A 406 3.98 -15.84 -25.68
C ASN A 406 2.84 -16.80 -25.97
N ILE A 407 1.83 -16.33 -26.71
CA ILE A 407 0.86 -17.21 -27.34
C ILE A 407 1.60 -17.84 -28.53
N PRO A 408 1.83 -19.17 -28.57
CA PRO A 408 2.29 -19.80 -29.79
C PRO A 408 1.16 -19.65 -30.82
N SER A 409 1.49 -19.03 -31.94
CA SER A 409 0.70 -19.01 -33.17
C SER A 409 0.32 -20.42 -33.63
#